data_AF-A0A376KQA1-F1
#
_entry.id   AF-A0A376KQA1-F1
#
_cell.length_a   1.000
_cell.length_b   1.000
_cell.length_c   1.000
_cell.angle_alpha   90.00
_cell.angle_beta   90.00
_cell.angle_gamma   90.00
#
_symmetry.space_group_name_H-M   'P 1'
#
loop_
_entity.id
_entity.type
_entity.pdbx_description
1 polymer ?
#
loop_
_entity_poly.entity_id
_entity_poly.type
_entity_poly.pdbx_seq_one_letter_code
_entity_poly.pdbx_strand_id
1 'polypeptide(L)'
;MRPDDIAITLHHKLCHAARQLLEQTLPAIKHGNILEIAQRENEATCFGRRTPDDSFLEWHKPASVLHNMVRAVADPWPGAFPAMLAIRNSPSGRRVFILMPAKHSRGA
;
A
#
# COMPACT_ATOMS: atom_id res chain seq x y z
N MET A 1 14.06 5.50 -1.32
CA MET A 1 13.37 4.32 -1.86
C MET A 1 13.95 4.05 -3.25
N ARG A 2 14.41 2.83 -3.52
CA ARG A 2 14.96 2.46 -4.83
C ARG A 2 13.82 2.08 -5.79
N PRO A 3 14.01 2.13 -7.13
CA PRO A 3 12.98 1.76 -8.10
C PRO A 3 12.50 0.30 -8.01
N ASP A 4 13.29 -0.57 -7.39
CA ASP A 4 13.05 -2.00 -7.17
C ASP A 4 12.47 -2.33 -5.79
N ASP A 5 12.40 -1.36 -4.87
CA ASP A 5 11.87 -1.61 -3.51
C ASP A 5 10.38 -2.01 -3.55
N ILE A 6 10.03 -3.14 -2.97
CA ILE A 6 8.64 -3.47 -2.65
C ILE A 6 8.37 -3.21 -1.17
N ALA A 7 7.09 -3.26 -0.76
CA ALA A 7 6.66 -2.97 0.60
C ALA A 7 7.52 -3.63 1.69
N ILE A 8 7.84 -4.92 1.58
CA ILE A 8 8.64 -5.63 2.59
C ILE A 8 10.09 -5.14 2.67
N THR A 9 10.72 -4.89 1.53
CA THR A 9 12.10 -4.39 1.48
C THR A 9 12.21 -2.98 2.04
N LEU A 10 11.22 -2.12 1.76
CA LEU A 10 11.15 -0.78 2.33
C LEU A 10 10.86 -0.82 3.83
N HIS A 11 9.99 -1.73 4.27
CA HIS A 11 9.71 -1.95 5.69
C HIS A 11 10.99 -2.27 6.48
N HIS A 12 11.83 -3.20 5.99
CA HIS A 12 13.10 -3.52 6.65
C HIS A 12 14.06 -2.31 6.72
N LYS A 13 14.11 -1.49 5.68
CA LYS A 13 14.92 -0.25 5.67
C LYS A 13 14.42 0.75 6.71
N LEU A 14 13.09 0.90 6.83
CA LEU A 14 12.48 1.75 7.86
C LEU A 14 12.78 1.23 9.27
N CYS A 15 12.65 -0.09 9.51
CA CYS A 15 12.99 -0.69 10.80
C CYS A 15 14.47 -0.50 11.16
N HIS A 16 15.38 -0.60 10.17
CA HIS A 16 16.79 -0.31 10.38
C HIS A 16 17.03 1.16 10.75
N ALA A 17 16.46 2.09 9.97
CA ALA A 17 16.58 3.52 10.25
C ALA A 17 15.99 3.90 11.62
N ALA A 18 14.84 3.31 11.99
CA ALA A 18 14.20 3.52 13.29
C ALA A 18 15.08 3.02 14.43
N ARG A 19 15.75 1.87 14.28
CA ARG A 19 16.73 1.39 15.28
C ARG A 19 17.84 2.40 15.50
N GLN A 20 18.47 2.87 14.41
CA GLN A 20 19.55 3.85 14.50
C GLN A 20 19.07 5.17 15.12
N LEU A 21 17.88 5.64 14.76
CA LEU A 21 17.26 6.83 15.36
C LEU A 21 17.08 6.66 16.86
N LEU A 22 16.53 5.54 17.31
CA LEU A 22 16.27 5.27 18.73
C LEU A 22 17.56 5.14 19.54
N GLU A 23 18.59 4.48 18.99
CA GLU A 23 19.91 4.37 19.63
C GLU A 23 20.50 5.76 19.92
N GLN A 24 20.27 6.73 19.04
CA GLN A 24 20.77 8.10 19.19
C GLN A 24 19.88 8.95 20.10
N THR A 25 18.56 8.82 19.98
CA THR A 25 17.60 9.72 20.63
C THR A 25 17.21 9.30 22.03
N LEU A 26 17.12 8.00 22.34
CA LEU A 26 16.73 7.52 23.68
C LEU A 26 17.67 7.98 24.80
N PRO A 27 19.02 7.99 24.64
CA PRO A 27 19.91 8.55 25.65
C PRO A 27 19.67 10.05 25.86
N ALA A 28 19.43 10.81 24.80
CA ALA A 28 19.15 12.24 24.89
C ALA A 28 17.85 12.51 25.66
N ILE A 29 16.80 11.72 25.37
CA ILE A 29 15.53 11.77 26.10
C ILE A 29 15.73 11.47 27.58
N LYS A 30 16.50 10.41 27.91
CA LYS A 30 16.78 10.00 29.29
C LYS A 30 17.44 11.11 30.13
N HIS A 31 18.29 11.94 29.51
CA HIS A 31 18.98 13.03 30.21
C HIS A 31 18.27 14.38 30.08
N GLY A 32 17.11 14.45 29.43
CA GLY A 32 16.37 15.70 29.19
C GLY A 32 16.98 16.61 28.13
N ASN A 33 17.91 16.10 27.32
CA ASN A 33 18.62 16.86 26.29
C ASN A 33 17.86 16.79 24.94
N ILE A 34 16.64 17.32 24.89
CA ILE A 34 15.77 17.26 23.70
C ILE A 34 15.53 18.68 23.18
N LEU A 35 15.56 18.84 21.85
CA LEU A 35 15.03 20.01 21.16
C LEU A 35 13.74 19.63 20.44
N GLU A 36 12.64 20.25 20.84
CA GLU A 36 11.35 20.08 20.18
C GLU A 36 11.15 21.15 19.10
N ILE A 37 10.80 20.72 17.89
CA ILE A 37 10.57 21.61 16.75
C ILE A 37 9.14 21.38 16.26
N ALA A 38 8.32 22.44 16.28
CA ALA A 38 6.95 22.38 15.78
C ALA A 38 6.93 22.06 14.27
N GLN A 39 6.01 21.19 13.87
CA GLN A 39 5.80 20.88 12.45
C GLN A 39 5.16 22.09 11.73
N ARG A 40 5.41 22.20 10.43
CA ARG A 40 4.77 23.20 9.58
C ARG A 40 3.44 22.65 9.08
N GLU A 41 2.35 23.01 9.74
CA GLU A 41 1.00 22.47 9.43
C GLU A 41 0.53 22.74 7.99
N ASN A 42 1.03 23.81 7.36
CA ASN A 42 0.73 24.10 5.96
C ASN A 42 1.42 23.14 4.96
N GLU A 43 2.38 22.33 5.40
CA GLU A 43 3.06 21.29 4.61
C GLU A 43 2.56 19.88 4.97
N ALA A 44 1.69 19.73 5.99
CA ALA A 44 1.24 18.44 6.49
C ALA A 44 0.30 17.74 5.49
N THR A 45 0.44 16.41 5.39
CA THR A 45 -0.45 15.55 4.61
C THR A 45 -0.89 14.35 5.44
N CYS A 46 -2.12 13.87 5.22
CA CYS A 46 -2.72 12.78 5.98
C CYS A 46 -3.33 11.73 5.05
N PHE A 47 -3.19 10.46 5.42
CA PHE A 47 -3.72 9.31 4.68
C PHE A 47 -4.52 8.41 5.63
N GLY A 48 -5.71 7.99 5.21
CA GLY A 48 -6.57 7.09 5.96
C GLY A 48 -6.14 5.62 5.91
N ARG A 49 -6.83 4.78 6.67
CA ARG A 49 -6.61 3.32 6.66
C ARG A 49 -6.98 2.75 5.29
N ARG A 50 -6.05 2.00 4.69
CA ARG A 50 -6.29 1.24 3.45
C ARG A 50 -7.02 -0.09 3.73
N THR A 51 -7.79 -0.51 2.76
CA THR A 51 -8.47 -1.80 2.63
C THR A 51 -7.88 -2.58 1.45
N PRO A 52 -8.09 -3.90 1.35
CA PRO A 52 -7.67 -4.65 0.15
C PRO A 52 -8.24 -4.07 -1.15
N ASP A 53 -9.49 -3.59 -1.12
CA ASP A 53 -10.19 -3.02 -2.29
C ASP A 53 -9.48 -1.78 -2.87
N ASP A 54 -8.71 -1.04 -2.06
CA ASP A 54 -7.89 0.10 -2.51
C ASP A 54 -6.72 -0.29 -3.43
N SER A 55 -6.52 -1.60 -3.66
CA SER A 55 -5.44 -2.17 -4.48
C SER A 55 -5.90 -2.65 -5.85
N PHE A 56 -7.11 -2.24 -6.26
CA PHE A 56 -7.64 -2.51 -7.60
C PHE A 56 -6.83 -1.79 -8.69
N LEU A 57 -6.49 -2.51 -9.75
CA LEU A 57 -5.74 -1.99 -10.90
C LEU A 57 -6.67 -1.37 -11.94
N GLU A 58 -6.65 -0.04 -12.03
CA GLU A 58 -7.38 0.73 -13.03
C GLU A 58 -6.53 0.95 -14.29
N TRP A 59 -6.73 0.12 -15.32
CA TRP A 59 -5.88 0.08 -16.53
C TRP A 59 -5.86 1.36 -17.38
N HIS A 60 -6.76 2.32 -17.14
CA HIS A 60 -6.70 3.64 -17.78
C HIS A 60 -5.57 4.53 -17.22
N LYS A 61 -5.00 4.18 -16.05
CA LYS A 61 -3.92 4.94 -15.43
C LYS A 61 -2.56 4.65 -16.08
N PRO A 62 -1.58 5.57 -15.94
CA PRO A 62 -0.23 5.33 -16.44
C PRO A 62 0.39 4.06 -15.87
N ALA A 63 1.17 3.34 -16.69
CA ALA A 63 1.82 2.09 -16.29
C ALA A 63 2.69 2.24 -15.03
N SER A 64 3.34 3.40 -14.84
CA SER A 64 4.12 3.70 -13.63
C SER A 64 3.27 3.72 -12.35
N VAL A 65 2.02 4.21 -12.43
CA VAL A 65 1.08 4.23 -11.30
C VAL A 65 0.67 2.81 -10.93
N LEU A 66 0.36 1.98 -11.94
CA LEU A 66 0.02 0.57 -11.73
C LEU A 66 1.19 -0.23 -11.17
N HIS A 67 2.39 -0.02 -11.70
CA HIS A 67 3.62 -0.61 -11.18
C HIS A 67 3.87 -0.24 -9.71
N ASN A 68 3.68 1.03 -9.34
CA ASN A 68 3.81 1.47 -7.96
C ASN A 68 2.75 0.85 -7.05
N MET A 69 1.51 0.66 -7.52
CA MET A 69 0.47 -0.06 -6.78
C MET A 69 0.88 -1.50 -6.50
N VAL A 70 1.34 -2.24 -7.53
CA VAL A 70 1.80 -3.62 -7.39
C VAL A 70 2.92 -3.72 -6.34
N ARG A 71 3.89 -2.81 -6.37
CA ARG A 71 5.00 -2.77 -5.40
C ARG A 71 4.56 -2.41 -3.98
N ALA A 72 3.58 -1.52 -3.84
CA ALA A 72 3.09 -1.04 -2.54
C ALA A 72 2.34 -2.12 -1.76
N VAL A 73 1.77 -3.12 -2.42
CA VAL A 73 1.01 -4.21 -1.78
C VAL A 73 1.50 -5.60 -2.15
N ALA A 74 2.74 -5.72 -2.64
CA ALA A 74 3.38 -7.02 -2.87
C ALA A 74 3.43 -7.87 -1.59
N ASP A 75 3.61 -9.19 -1.72
CA ASP A 75 3.70 -10.12 -0.59
C ASP A 75 4.64 -9.59 0.53
N PRO A 76 4.27 -9.70 1.82
CA PRO A 76 3.12 -10.42 2.41
C PRO A 76 1.78 -9.64 2.46
N TRP A 77 1.67 -8.49 1.80
CA TRP A 77 0.41 -7.73 1.72
C TRP A 77 -0.60 -8.39 0.75
N PRO A 78 -1.87 -7.93 0.73
CA PRO A 78 -2.94 -8.58 -0.04
C PRO A 78 -2.73 -8.70 -1.56
N GLY A 79 -1.78 -7.95 -2.14
CA GLY A 79 -1.57 -7.92 -3.58
C GLY A 79 -2.49 -6.93 -4.31
N ALA A 80 -2.00 -6.42 -5.44
CA ALA A 80 -2.82 -5.65 -6.37
C ALA A 80 -3.54 -6.63 -7.31
N PHE A 81 -4.77 -6.32 -7.70
CA PHE A 81 -5.59 -7.24 -8.50
C PHE A 81 -6.32 -6.54 -9.65
N PRO A 82 -6.45 -7.20 -10.82
CA PRO A 82 -7.19 -6.67 -11.94
C PRO A 82 -8.70 -6.96 -11.82
N ALA A 83 -9.47 -6.48 -12.78
CA ALA A 83 -10.81 -7.01 -12.99
C ALA A 83 -10.75 -8.36 -13.74
N MET A 84 -11.63 -9.29 -13.38
CA MET A 84 -11.87 -10.55 -14.08
C MET A 84 -13.16 -10.48 -14.90
N LEU A 85 -13.14 -11.10 -16.07
CA LEU A 85 -14.34 -11.27 -16.89
C LEU A 85 -15.12 -12.50 -16.39
N ALA A 86 -16.35 -12.28 -15.93
CA ALA A 86 -17.28 -13.34 -15.58
C ALA A 86 -18.32 -13.54 -16.70
N ILE A 87 -18.53 -14.79 -17.10
CA ILE A 87 -19.61 -15.15 -18.03
C ILE A 87 -20.79 -15.64 -17.19
N ARG A 88 -21.95 -14.98 -17.33
CA ARG A 88 -23.20 -15.40 -16.67
C ARG A 88 -24.29 -15.65 -17.70
N ASN A 89 -25.16 -16.61 -17.44
CA ASN A 89 -26.37 -16.80 -18.25
C ASN A 89 -27.47 -15.86 -17.74
N SER A 90 -28.09 -15.12 -18.66
CA SER A 90 -29.29 -14.33 -18.37
C SER A 90 -30.52 -15.26 -18.25
N PRO A 91 -31.61 -14.79 -17.61
CA PRO A 91 -32.89 -15.51 -17.59
C PRO A 91 -33.44 -15.86 -18.98
N SER A 92 -33.03 -15.11 -20.01
CA SER A 92 -33.39 -15.33 -21.42
C SER A 92 -32.50 -16.37 -22.14
N GLY A 93 -31.57 -17.03 -21.44
CA GLY A 93 -30.62 -17.99 -22.03
C GLY A 93 -29.44 -17.37 -22.79
N ARG A 94 -29.39 -16.03 -22.93
CA ARG A 94 -28.24 -15.31 -23.51
C ARG A 94 -27.06 -15.27 -22.54
N ARG A 95 -25.84 -15.50 -23.04
CA ARG A 95 -24.59 -15.27 -22.30
C ARG A 95 -24.36 -13.76 -22.16
N VAL A 96 -24.06 -13.32 -20.95
CA VAL A 96 -23.71 -11.94 -20.60
C VAL A 96 -22.31 -11.94 -20.03
N PHE A 97 -21.49 -11.00 -20.49
CA PHE A 97 -20.13 -10.79 -20.01
C PHE A 97 -20.15 -9.63 -19.01
N ILE A 98 -19.71 -9.89 -17.78
CA ILE A 98 -19.69 -8.90 -16.71
C ILE A 98 -18.26 -8.79 -16.19
N LEU A 99 -17.75 -7.57 -16.13
CA LEU A 99 -16.46 -7.28 -15.51
C LEU A 99 -16.65 -7.21 -13.99
N MET A 100 -15.94 -8.07 -13.25
CA MET A 100 -16.03 -8.15 -11.78
C MET A 100 -14.63 -8.00 -11.16
N PRO A 101 -14.48 -7.33 -10.00
CA PRO A 101 -13.19 -7.28 -9.32
C PRO A 101 -12.72 -8.69 -8.93
N ALA A 102 -11.48 -9.03 -9.24
CA ALA A 102 -10.84 -10.29 -8.82
C ALA A 102 -10.50 -10.24 -7.33
N LYS A 103 -11.51 -10.30 -6.46
CA LYS A 103 -11.26 -10.27 -5.01
C LYS A 103 -10.47 -11.51 -4.60
N HIS A 104 -9.34 -11.29 -3.93
CA HIS A 104 -8.60 -12.36 -3.29
C HIS A 104 -9.39 -12.83 -2.05
N SER A 105 -10.16 -13.90 -2.19
CA SER A 105 -10.81 -14.57 -1.07
C SER A 105 -9.77 -15.36 -0.29
N ARG A 106 -9.08 -14.71 0.65
CA ARG A 106 -8.53 -15.41 1.82
C ARG A 106 -9.53 -15.22 2.95
N GLY A 107 -10.31 -16.26 3.18
CA GLY A 107 -11.18 -16.35 4.34
C GLY A 107 -10.36 -16.54 5.61
N ALA A 108 -10.92 -16.00 6.70
CA ALA A 108 -10.60 -16.20 8.12
C ALA A 108 -9.15 -15.93 8.56
#